data_AF-A0A6L8NCM5-F1
#
_entry.id   AF-A0A6L8NCM5-F1
#
_cell.length_a   1.000
_cell.length_b   1.000
_cell.length_c   1.000
_cell.angle_alpha   90.00
_cell.angle_beta   90.00
_cell.angle_gamma   90.00
#
_symmetry.space_group_name_H-M   'P 1'
#
loop_
_entity.id
_entity.type
_entity.pdbx_description
1 polymer ?
#
loop_
_entity_poly.entity_id
_entity_poly.type
_entity_poly.pdbx_seq_one_letter_code
_entity_poly.pdbx_strand_id
1 'polypeptide(L)'
;MAATTIPFVVPRAPHLPEATWTAYLVTLLTAVPLLWRRRRPVGALAGVLAVGAVYGAAVDGPGQPLPYAVLIAFYTVAALCPPRVRSVTAVATASAVVASVAVLRGGDPRELLFTLFVLGAAFVFGRFADTRRAYLAAVEGRAAQLERANRIEAEQAAARERARIAREMHDVLSHAVSLMVVQAEAGPVAVRTAPERAVAAFDAISGTGRDAMVQLRHMLGVLRDGLAS
;
A
#
# COMPACT_ATOMS: atom_id res chain seq x y z
N MET A 1 -56.23 3.73 19.28
CA MET A 1 -55.54 2.53 18.76
C MET A 1 -54.38 3.01 17.91
N ALA A 2 -53.15 2.80 18.38
CA ALA A 2 -51.94 3.22 17.69
C ALA A 2 -51.69 2.28 16.51
N ALA A 3 -51.79 2.80 15.28
CA ALA A 3 -51.30 2.10 14.11
C ALA A 3 -49.77 2.17 14.12
N THR A 4 -49.17 1.14 14.69
CA THR A 4 -47.72 0.94 14.73
C THR A 4 -47.26 0.41 13.37
N THR A 5 -46.85 1.28 12.47
CA THR A 5 -46.09 0.90 11.28
C THR A 5 -44.62 1.21 11.50
N ILE A 6 -43.85 0.18 11.89
CA ILE A 6 -42.38 0.22 11.97
C ILE A 6 -41.85 -0.35 10.64
N PRO A 7 -40.89 0.34 9.98
CA PRO A 7 -39.48 0.00 10.19
C PRO A 7 -38.53 1.20 10.28
N PHE A 8 -38.96 2.35 10.78
CA PHE A 8 -38.02 3.37 11.28
C PHE A 8 -38.45 3.88 12.64
N VAL A 9 -37.49 3.88 13.58
CA VAL A 9 -37.58 3.97 15.05
C VAL A 9 -38.13 5.29 15.60
N VAL A 10 -38.79 6.12 14.78
CA VAL A 10 -39.24 7.45 15.17
C VAL A 10 -40.78 7.50 15.21
N PRO A 11 -41.39 7.74 16.39
CA PRO A 11 -42.82 7.97 16.48
C PRO A 11 -43.22 9.13 15.59
N ARG A 12 -44.14 8.89 14.64
CA ARG A 12 -44.70 9.95 13.81
C ARG A 12 -45.65 10.80 14.66
N ALA A 13 -45.60 12.12 14.49
CA ALA A 13 -46.52 12.98 15.21
C ALA A 13 -47.97 12.68 14.78
N PRO A 14 -48.93 12.58 15.71
CA PRO A 14 -50.28 12.08 15.44
C PRO A 14 -51.15 12.98 14.55
N HIS A 15 -50.66 14.18 14.19
CA HIS A 15 -51.34 15.14 13.32
C HIS A 15 -50.99 14.98 11.83
N LEU A 16 -50.04 14.09 11.48
CA LEU A 16 -49.63 13.87 10.10
C LEU A 16 -50.44 12.73 9.45
N PRO A 17 -50.83 12.86 8.17
CA PRO A 17 -51.52 11.79 7.44
C PRO A 17 -50.69 10.50 7.35
N GLU A 18 -51.37 9.36 7.20
CA GLU A 18 -50.72 8.04 7.08
C GLU A 18 -49.72 7.99 5.91
N ALA A 19 -48.60 7.28 6.07
CA ALA A 19 -47.58 7.20 5.01
C ALA A 19 -48.11 6.35 3.86
N THR A 20 -48.38 6.97 2.72
CA THR A 20 -48.77 6.28 1.50
C THR A 20 -47.61 5.41 0.97
N TRP A 21 -47.91 4.24 0.38
CA TRP A 21 -46.93 3.38 -0.29
C TRP A 21 -46.06 4.11 -1.33
N THR A 22 -46.59 5.18 -1.93
CA THR A 22 -45.86 6.08 -2.82
C THR A 22 -44.67 6.76 -2.13
N ALA A 23 -44.78 7.14 -0.86
CA ALA A 23 -43.68 7.76 -0.11
C ALA A 23 -42.52 6.77 0.12
N TYR A 24 -42.84 5.49 0.36
CA TYR A 24 -41.83 4.44 0.47
C TYR A 24 -41.15 4.14 -0.88
N LEU A 25 -41.91 4.14 -1.98
CA LEU A 25 -41.35 3.98 -3.32
C LEU A 25 -40.41 5.13 -3.70
N VAL A 26 -40.80 6.38 -3.43
CA VAL A 26 -39.93 7.55 -3.67
C VAL A 26 -38.66 7.49 -2.81
N THR A 27 -38.78 7.02 -1.57
CA THR A 27 -37.63 6.78 -0.69
C THR A 27 -36.68 5.75 -1.28
N LEU A 28 -37.19 4.63 -1.81
CA LEU A 28 -36.37 3.62 -2.46
C LEU A 28 -35.69 4.16 -3.74
N LEU A 29 -36.39 5.03 -4.49
CA LEU A 29 -35.86 5.71 -5.67
C LEU A 29 -34.64 6.60 -5.35
N THR A 30 -34.51 7.13 -4.12
CA THR A 30 -33.30 7.89 -3.71
C THR A 30 -32.03 7.03 -3.71
N ALA A 31 -32.14 5.71 -3.66
CA ALA A 31 -31.00 4.80 -3.71
C ALA A 31 -30.52 4.52 -5.15
N VAL A 32 -31.36 4.75 -6.17
CA VAL A 32 -31.03 4.46 -7.58
C VAL A 32 -29.77 5.22 -8.06
N PRO A 33 -29.61 6.53 -7.79
CA PRO A 33 -28.39 7.25 -8.15
C PRO A 33 -27.11 6.67 -7.50
N LEU A 34 -27.23 6.01 -6.34
CA LEU A 34 -26.09 5.42 -5.63
C LEU A 34 -25.46 4.25 -6.39
N LEU A 35 -26.19 3.60 -7.30
CA LEU A 35 -25.65 2.55 -8.17
C LEU A 35 -24.50 3.08 -9.04
N TRP A 36 -24.56 4.35 -9.41
CA TRP A 36 -23.52 5.02 -10.20
C TRP A 36 -22.47 5.76 -9.36
N ARG A 37 -22.52 5.68 -8.02
CA ARG A 37 -21.65 6.46 -7.12
C ARG A 37 -20.15 6.27 -7.35
N ARG A 38 -19.73 5.09 -7.84
CA ARG A 38 -18.32 4.79 -8.13
C ARG A 38 -17.86 5.26 -9.51
N ARG A 39 -18.77 5.36 -10.49
CA ARG A 39 -18.44 5.78 -11.87
C ARG A 39 -18.64 7.29 -12.09
N ARG A 40 -19.70 7.85 -11.51
CA ARG A 40 -20.05 9.27 -11.59
C ARG A 40 -20.46 9.79 -10.22
N PRO A 41 -19.50 9.96 -9.27
CA PRO A 41 -19.79 10.37 -7.89
C PRO A 41 -20.55 11.69 -7.79
N VAL A 42 -20.18 12.69 -8.61
CA VAL A 42 -20.88 13.99 -8.66
C VAL A 42 -22.31 13.84 -9.21
N GLY A 43 -22.49 13.04 -10.27
CA GLY A 43 -23.81 12.76 -10.84
C GLY A 43 -24.73 12.00 -9.88
N ALA A 44 -24.17 11.06 -9.11
CA ALA A 44 -24.89 10.36 -8.06
C ALA A 44 -25.34 11.32 -6.97
N LEU A 45 -24.47 12.22 -6.48
CA LEU A 45 -24.84 13.24 -5.50
C LEU A 45 -25.92 14.18 -6.02
N ALA A 46 -25.77 14.69 -7.25
CA ALA A 46 -26.78 15.55 -7.87
C ALA A 46 -28.13 14.83 -8.01
N GLY A 47 -28.12 13.56 -8.42
CA GLY A 47 -29.34 12.73 -8.50
C GLY A 47 -30.00 12.53 -7.15
N VAL A 48 -29.23 12.22 -6.09
CA VAL A 48 -29.78 12.07 -4.74
C VAL A 48 -30.37 13.39 -4.23
N LEU A 49 -29.69 14.52 -4.45
CA LEU A 49 -30.19 15.84 -4.05
C LEU A 49 -31.47 16.21 -4.82
N ALA A 50 -31.53 15.93 -6.12
CA ALA A 50 -32.72 16.17 -6.94
C ALA A 50 -33.93 15.34 -6.47
N VAL A 51 -33.75 14.04 -6.24
CA VAL A 51 -34.83 13.17 -5.74
C VAL A 51 -35.24 13.59 -4.33
N GLY A 52 -34.28 13.97 -3.47
CA GLY A 52 -34.56 14.46 -2.12
C GLY A 52 -35.35 15.78 -2.11
N ALA A 53 -35.05 16.70 -3.02
CA ALA A 53 -35.80 17.95 -3.17
C ALA A 53 -37.25 17.68 -3.63
N VAL A 54 -37.45 16.77 -4.59
CA VAL A 54 -38.80 16.36 -5.03
C VAL A 54 -39.56 15.70 -3.88
N TYR A 55 -38.92 14.81 -3.12
CA TYR A 55 -39.54 14.18 -1.95
C TYR A 55 -40.00 15.21 -0.92
N GLY A 56 -39.15 16.18 -0.59
CA GLY A 56 -39.47 17.23 0.39
C GLY A 56 -40.53 18.24 -0.07
N ALA A 57 -40.73 18.42 -1.39
CA ALA A 57 -41.71 19.34 -1.93
C ALA A 57 -43.07 18.69 -2.25
N ALA A 58 -43.08 17.39 -2.61
CA ALA A 58 -44.27 16.72 -3.16
C ALA A 58 -44.89 15.68 -2.22
N VAL A 59 -44.21 15.27 -1.14
CA VAL A 59 -44.65 14.15 -0.30
C VAL A 59 -44.45 14.45 1.19
N ASP A 60 -45.55 14.44 1.96
CA ASP A 60 -45.51 14.33 3.42
C ASP A 60 -45.19 12.88 3.81
N GLY A 61 -43.96 12.46 3.53
CA GLY A 61 -43.50 11.10 3.73
C GLY A 61 -43.08 10.79 5.17
N PRO A 62 -42.73 9.53 5.47
CA PRO A 62 -42.23 9.17 6.79
C PRO A 62 -40.98 10.00 7.13
N GLY A 63 -40.98 10.61 8.32
CA GLY A 63 -39.87 11.40 8.80
C GLY A 63 -38.63 10.51 8.93
N GLN A 64 -37.65 10.70 8.04
CA GLN A 64 -36.38 9.99 8.14
C GLN A 64 -35.49 10.71 9.15
N PRO A 65 -34.98 10.01 10.19
CA PRO A 65 -34.11 10.63 11.17
C PRO A 65 -32.78 11.10 10.57
N LEU A 66 -32.33 10.47 9.47
CA LEU A 66 -31.08 10.78 8.79
C LEU A 66 -31.21 10.66 7.27
N PRO A 67 -30.64 11.59 6.48
CA PRO A 67 -30.65 11.53 5.02
C PRO A 67 -29.54 10.59 4.49
N TYR A 68 -29.69 9.29 4.72
CA TYR A 68 -28.64 8.28 4.45
C TYR A 68 -28.07 8.33 3.03
N ALA A 69 -28.92 8.49 2.01
CA ALA A 69 -28.47 8.53 0.62
C ALA A 69 -27.55 9.73 0.34
N VAL A 70 -27.88 10.91 0.90
CA VAL A 70 -27.06 12.12 0.75
C VAL A 70 -25.73 11.91 1.45
N LEU A 71 -25.73 11.36 2.67
CA LEU A 71 -24.50 11.09 3.43
C LEU A 71 -23.57 10.14 2.67
N ILE A 72 -24.11 9.05 2.12
CA ILE A 72 -23.34 8.09 1.33
C ILE A 72 -22.77 8.73 0.07
N ALA A 73 -23.58 9.49 -0.68
CA ALA A 73 -23.14 10.17 -1.89
C ALA A 73 -22.06 11.22 -1.58
N PHE A 74 -22.24 12.00 -0.52
CA PHE A 74 -21.34 13.05 -0.09
C PHE A 74 -20.00 12.50 0.41
N TYR A 75 -20.03 11.44 1.23
CA TYR A 75 -18.85 10.66 1.59
C TYR A 75 -18.10 10.17 0.34
N THR A 76 -18.83 9.65 -0.65
CA THR A 76 -18.23 9.10 -1.87
C THR A 76 -17.53 10.18 -2.69
N VAL A 77 -18.12 11.36 -2.82
CA VAL A 77 -17.48 12.51 -3.47
C VAL A 77 -16.25 12.97 -2.69
N ALA A 78 -16.34 13.07 -1.36
CA ALA A 78 -15.21 13.46 -0.51
C ALA A 78 -14.03 12.47 -0.59
N ALA A 79 -14.34 11.19 -0.80
CA ALA A 79 -13.36 10.11 -0.91
C ALA A 79 -12.76 9.96 -2.31
N LEU A 80 -13.52 10.19 -3.40
CA LEU A 80 -13.09 9.82 -4.76
C LEU A 80 -12.75 11.01 -5.66
N CYS A 81 -13.18 12.23 -5.32
CA CYS A 81 -13.04 13.38 -6.22
C CYS A 81 -11.80 14.25 -5.91
N PRO A 82 -11.26 14.94 -6.95
CA PRO A 82 -10.16 15.88 -6.78
C PRO A 82 -10.56 17.07 -5.89
N PRO A 83 -9.57 17.79 -5.30
CA PRO A 83 -9.81 18.80 -4.27
C PRO A 83 -10.74 19.94 -4.71
N ARG A 84 -10.68 20.37 -5.99
CA ARG A 84 -11.55 21.41 -6.54
C ARG A 84 -13.02 20.96 -6.62
N VAL A 85 -13.26 19.75 -7.13
CA VAL A 85 -14.62 19.20 -7.22
C VAL A 85 -15.19 18.97 -5.82
N ARG A 86 -14.35 18.49 -4.89
CA ARG A 86 -14.72 18.27 -3.49
C ARG A 86 -15.12 19.57 -2.78
N SER A 87 -14.35 20.66 -2.93
CA SER A 87 -14.71 21.94 -2.29
C SER A 87 -15.98 22.54 -2.88
N VAL A 88 -16.12 22.52 -4.21
CA VAL A 88 -17.32 23.03 -4.89
C VAL A 88 -18.57 22.24 -4.48
N THR A 89 -18.51 20.91 -4.49
CA THR A 89 -19.64 20.07 -4.08
C THR A 89 -19.94 20.18 -2.59
N ALA A 90 -18.92 20.38 -1.74
CA ALA A 90 -19.12 20.63 -0.31
C ALA A 90 -19.89 21.92 -0.05
N VAL A 91 -19.45 23.03 -0.67
CA VAL A 91 -20.14 24.32 -0.56
C VAL A 91 -21.55 24.20 -1.13
N ALA A 92 -21.71 23.66 -2.34
CA ALA A 92 -23.03 23.52 -2.98
C ALA A 92 -24.00 22.67 -2.14
N THR A 93 -23.54 21.55 -1.56
CA THR A 93 -24.39 20.69 -0.72
C THR A 93 -24.75 21.38 0.58
N ALA A 94 -23.80 22.06 1.23
CA ALA A 94 -24.08 22.83 2.45
C ALA A 94 -25.09 23.96 2.18
N SER A 95 -24.91 24.71 1.08
CA SER A 95 -25.85 25.76 0.67
C SER A 95 -27.24 25.20 0.39
N ALA A 96 -27.34 24.06 -0.30
CA ALA A 96 -28.61 23.40 -0.58
C ALA A 96 -29.32 22.94 0.70
N VAL A 97 -28.58 22.40 1.68
CA VAL A 97 -29.13 22.01 2.99
C VAL A 97 -29.64 23.22 3.76
N VAL A 98 -28.86 24.31 3.82
CA VAL A 98 -29.27 25.55 4.50
C VAL A 98 -30.54 26.12 3.86
N ALA A 99 -30.58 26.21 2.53
CA ALA A 99 -31.75 26.69 1.80
C ALA A 99 -32.98 25.79 2.05
N SER A 100 -32.79 24.47 2.02
CA SER A 100 -33.87 23.50 2.27
C SER A 100 -34.46 23.65 3.67
N VAL A 101 -33.64 23.79 4.71
CA VAL A 101 -34.14 23.92 6.09
C VAL A 101 -34.82 25.28 6.31
N ALA A 102 -34.25 26.36 5.76
CA ALA A 102 -34.81 27.71 5.87
C ALA A 102 -36.17 27.84 5.18
N VAL A 103 -36.34 27.23 3.99
CA VAL A 103 -37.56 27.37 3.17
C VAL A 103 -38.62 26.35 3.53
N LEU A 104 -38.26 25.08 3.75
CA LEU A 104 -39.22 23.97 3.85
C LEU A 104 -39.53 23.55 5.30
N ARG A 105 -38.66 23.84 6.26
CA ARG A 105 -38.77 23.31 7.65
C ARG A 105 -38.93 24.39 8.72
N GLY A 106 -39.30 25.61 8.32
CA GLY A 106 -39.53 26.72 9.25
C GLY A 106 -38.26 27.20 9.99
N GLY A 107 -37.07 26.73 9.58
CA GLY A 107 -35.81 27.24 10.09
C GLY A 107 -35.41 26.78 11.50
N ASP A 108 -35.80 25.58 11.97
CA ASP A 108 -35.36 25.08 13.28
C ASP A 108 -33.81 25.00 13.34
N PRO A 109 -33.14 25.81 14.20
CA PRO A 109 -31.69 25.82 14.31
C PRO A 109 -31.10 24.47 14.76
N ARG A 110 -31.85 23.68 15.54
CA ARG A 110 -31.35 22.39 16.06
C ARG A 110 -31.25 21.36 14.96
N GLU A 111 -32.26 21.30 14.10
CA GLU A 111 -32.29 20.39 12.95
C GLU A 111 -31.20 20.75 11.93
N LEU A 112 -31.01 22.05 11.67
CA LEU A 112 -29.93 22.53 10.80
C LEU A 112 -28.56 22.12 11.36
N LEU A 113 -28.33 22.37 12.66
CA LEU A 113 -27.06 22.05 13.30
C LEU A 113 -26.77 20.55 13.26
N PHE A 114 -27.77 19.72 13.56
CA PHE A 114 -27.62 18.26 13.49
C PHE A 114 -27.33 17.78 12.07
N THR A 115 -28.04 18.30 11.06
CA THR A 115 -27.83 17.93 9.66
C THR A 115 -26.44 18.33 9.17
N LEU A 116 -25.99 19.54 9.49
CA LEU A 116 -24.64 20.00 9.16
C LEU A 116 -23.56 19.20 9.89
N PHE A 117 -23.81 18.82 11.14
CA PHE A 117 -22.88 17.97 11.91
C PHE A 117 -22.70 16.60 11.24
N VAL A 118 -23.78 15.91 10.89
CA VAL A 118 -23.69 14.58 10.26
C VAL A 118 -23.10 14.68 8.85
N LEU A 119 -23.44 15.73 8.08
CA LEU A 119 -22.84 15.98 6.76
C LEU A 119 -21.33 16.26 6.87
N GLY A 120 -20.93 17.06 7.86
CA GLY A 120 -19.53 17.33 8.20
C GLY A 120 -18.78 16.05 8.59
N ALA A 121 -19.38 15.20 9.44
CA ALA A 121 -18.82 13.90 9.79
C ALA A 121 -18.61 13.02 8.54
N ALA A 122 -19.61 12.92 7.66
CA ALA A 122 -19.49 12.16 6.41
C ALA A 122 -18.36 12.69 5.50
N PHE A 123 -18.18 14.01 5.44
CA PHE A 123 -17.06 14.62 4.72
C PHE A 123 -15.71 14.25 5.33
N VAL A 124 -15.57 14.39 6.66
CA VAL A 124 -14.33 14.05 7.38
C VAL A 124 -13.98 12.58 7.21
N PHE A 125 -14.94 11.66 7.30
CA PHE A 125 -14.71 10.24 7.03
C PHE A 125 -14.29 9.99 5.58
N GLY A 126 -14.89 10.69 4.61
CA GLY A 126 -14.48 10.59 3.21
C GLY A 126 -13.04 11.07 2.99
N ARG A 127 -12.66 12.16 3.65
CA ARG A 127 -11.30 12.70 3.66
C ARG A 127 -10.30 11.72 4.29
N PHE A 128 -10.67 11.12 5.41
CA PHE A 128 -9.85 10.12 6.08
C PHE A 128 -9.64 8.89 5.18
N ALA A 129 -10.68 8.44 4.48
CA ALA A 129 -10.60 7.31 3.55
C ALA A 129 -9.71 7.61 2.33
N ASP A 130 -9.74 8.84 1.82
CA ASP A 130 -8.82 9.34 0.77
C ASP A 130 -7.36 9.33 1.27
N THR A 131 -7.09 9.98 2.40
CA THR A 131 -5.74 10.05 3.00
C THR A 131 -5.19 8.69 3.38
N ARG A 132 -6.02 7.80 3.94
CA ARG A 132 -5.63 6.43 4.31
C ARG A 132 -5.22 5.62 3.07
N ARG A 133 -5.94 5.76 1.95
CA ARG A 133 -5.59 5.08 0.69
C ARG A 133 -4.28 5.60 0.12
N ALA A 134 -4.08 6.92 0.12
CA ALA A 134 -2.83 7.52 -0.34
C ALA A 134 -1.63 7.08 0.54
N TYR A 135 -1.83 7.01 1.86
CA TYR A 135 -0.81 6.53 2.79
C TYR A 135 -0.45 5.06 2.56
N LEU A 136 -1.45 4.18 2.43
CA LEU A 136 -1.21 2.76 2.18
C LEU A 136 -0.46 2.54 0.86
N ALA A 137 -0.87 3.21 -0.21
CA ALA A 137 -0.16 3.15 -1.49
C ALA A 137 1.30 3.63 -1.38
N ALA A 138 1.56 4.66 -0.57
CA ALA A 138 2.92 5.14 -0.33
C ALA A 138 3.75 4.15 0.50
N VAL A 139 3.16 3.50 1.50
CA VAL A 139 3.83 2.46 2.32
C VAL A 139 4.16 1.24 1.47
N GLU A 140 3.20 0.74 0.68
CA GLU A 140 3.41 -0.39 -0.25
C GLU A 140 4.51 -0.05 -1.28
N GLY A 141 4.50 1.17 -1.82
CA GLY A 141 5.54 1.64 -2.73
C GLY A 141 6.94 1.66 -2.09
N ARG A 142 7.06 2.11 -0.84
CA ARG A 142 8.33 2.11 -0.09
C ARG A 142 8.80 0.70 0.24
N ALA A 143 7.89 -0.19 0.65
CA ALA A 143 8.22 -1.59 0.92
C ALA A 143 8.79 -2.27 -0.33
N ALA A 144 8.16 -2.08 -1.49
CA ALA A 144 8.65 -2.62 -2.76
C ALA A 144 10.01 -2.03 -3.18
N GLN A 145 10.30 -0.77 -2.86
CA GLN A 145 11.60 -0.16 -3.10
C GLN A 145 12.69 -0.74 -2.19
N LEU A 146 12.39 -0.92 -0.90
CA LEU A 146 13.32 -1.52 0.07
C LEU A 146 13.62 -2.98 -0.28
N GLU A 147 12.63 -3.76 -0.69
CA GLU A 147 12.84 -5.14 -1.13
C GLU A 147 13.77 -5.23 -2.34
N ARG A 148 13.60 -4.34 -3.32
CA ARG A 148 14.51 -4.25 -4.48
C ARG A 148 15.92 -3.83 -4.06
N ALA A 149 16.05 -2.85 -3.16
CA ALA A 149 17.34 -2.38 -2.67
C ALA A 149 18.09 -3.50 -1.92
N ASN A 150 17.41 -4.20 -1.02
CA ASN A 150 18.00 -5.34 -0.28
C ASN A 150 18.44 -6.46 -1.22
N ARG A 151 17.66 -6.76 -2.26
CA ARG A 151 18.04 -7.78 -3.25
C ARG A 151 19.32 -7.38 -4.00
N ILE A 152 19.40 -6.13 -4.46
CA ILE A 152 20.59 -5.59 -5.13
C ILE A 152 21.80 -5.62 -4.19
N GLU A 153 21.61 -5.21 -2.93
CA GLU A 153 22.69 -5.21 -1.94
C GLU A 153 23.19 -6.64 -1.66
N ALA A 154 22.28 -7.61 -1.52
CA ALA A 154 22.64 -9.02 -1.34
C ALA A 154 23.41 -9.58 -2.55
N GLU A 155 22.98 -9.28 -3.78
CA GLU A 155 23.69 -9.66 -5.00
C GLU A 155 25.09 -9.02 -5.06
N GLN A 156 25.21 -7.74 -4.70
CA GLN A 156 26.48 -7.04 -4.65
C GLN A 156 27.40 -7.58 -3.55
N ALA A 157 26.86 -7.92 -2.38
CA ALA A 157 27.62 -8.52 -1.29
C ALA A 157 28.15 -9.89 -1.71
N ALA A 158 27.31 -10.73 -2.33
CA ALA A 158 27.73 -12.02 -2.88
C ALA A 158 28.80 -11.87 -3.98
N ALA A 159 28.68 -10.87 -4.86
CA ALA A 159 29.69 -10.58 -5.88
C ALA A 159 31.03 -10.11 -5.28
N ARG A 160 30.98 -9.22 -4.27
CA ARG A 160 32.16 -8.77 -3.52
C ARG A 160 32.87 -9.93 -2.84
N GLU A 161 32.10 -10.83 -2.24
CA GLU A 161 32.62 -12.02 -1.59
C GLU A 161 33.33 -12.96 -2.57
N ARG A 162 32.69 -13.26 -3.71
CA ARG A 162 33.31 -14.07 -4.78
C ARG A 162 34.62 -13.44 -5.28
N ALA A 163 34.65 -12.11 -5.44
CA ALA A 163 35.85 -11.39 -5.87
C ALA A 163 36.95 -11.36 -4.80
N ARG A 164 36.59 -11.39 -3.51
CA ARG A 164 37.54 -11.55 -2.41
C ARG A 164 38.17 -12.95 -2.44
N ILE A 165 37.34 -14.00 -2.49
CA ILE A 165 37.80 -15.39 -2.54
C ILE A 165 38.71 -15.62 -3.75
N ALA A 166 38.33 -15.13 -4.94
CA ALA A 166 39.16 -15.27 -6.14
C ALA A 166 40.56 -14.63 -5.98
N ARG A 167 40.66 -13.49 -5.29
CA ARG A 167 41.96 -12.84 -5.01
C ARG A 167 42.77 -13.63 -4.00
N GLU A 168 42.18 -14.08 -2.90
CA GLU A 168 42.86 -14.92 -1.90
C GLU A 168 43.39 -16.22 -2.52
N MET A 169 42.58 -16.86 -3.38
CA MET A 169 43.00 -18.04 -4.15
C MET A 169 44.17 -17.71 -5.11
N HIS A 170 44.10 -16.56 -5.79
CA HIS A 170 45.15 -16.13 -6.71
C HIS A 170 46.46 -15.82 -5.99
N ASP A 171 46.41 -15.18 -4.81
CA ASP A 171 47.60 -14.83 -4.04
C ASP A 171 48.33 -16.09 -3.54
N VAL A 172 47.59 -17.08 -3.02
CA VAL A 172 48.16 -18.38 -2.61
C VAL A 172 48.78 -19.10 -3.80
N LEU A 173 48.08 -19.13 -4.95
CA LEU A 173 48.59 -19.78 -6.16
C LEU A 173 49.85 -19.08 -6.69
N SER A 174 49.82 -17.76 -6.84
CA SER A 174 50.93 -16.96 -7.35
C SER A 174 52.17 -17.09 -6.48
N HIS A 175 51.99 -17.08 -5.15
CA HIS A 175 53.10 -17.29 -4.22
C HIS A 175 53.70 -18.70 -4.35
N ALA A 176 52.87 -19.74 -4.36
CA ALA A 176 53.34 -21.12 -4.49
C ALA A 176 54.05 -21.37 -5.82
N VAL A 177 53.48 -20.89 -6.93
CA VAL A 177 54.08 -21.01 -8.27
C VAL A 177 55.41 -20.25 -8.35
N SER A 178 55.49 -19.04 -7.79
CA SER A 178 56.74 -18.27 -7.76
C SER A 178 57.85 -19.02 -7.02
N LEU A 179 57.56 -19.63 -5.85
CA LEU A 179 58.53 -20.45 -5.11
C LEU A 179 58.97 -21.68 -5.91
N MET A 180 58.05 -22.37 -6.58
CA MET A 180 58.38 -23.51 -7.43
C MET A 180 59.29 -23.13 -8.60
N VAL A 181 59.01 -21.99 -9.26
CA VAL A 181 59.83 -21.50 -10.38
C VAL A 181 61.25 -21.21 -9.93
N VAL A 182 61.43 -20.50 -8.81
CA VAL A 182 62.76 -20.20 -8.25
C VAL A 182 63.52 -21.49 -7.92
N GLN A 183 62.84 -22.49 -7.34
CA GLN A 183 63.48 -23.78 -7.03
C GLN A 183 63.79 -24.62 -8.27
N ALA A 184 62.93 -24.58 -9.29
CA ALA A 184 63.14 -25.29 -10.56
C ALA A 184 64.33 -24.69 -11.34
N GLU A 185 64.49 -23.37 -11.32
CA GLU A 185 65.62 -22.68 -11.96
C GLU A 185 66.97 -23.02 -11.29
N ALA A 186 66.98 -23.33 -9.99
CA ALA A 186 68.19 -23.76 -9.27
C ALA A 186 68.62 -25.21 -9.59
N GLY A 187 67.70 -26.03 -10.10
CA GLY A 187 67.90 -27.47 -10.35
C GLY A 187 69.06 -27.82 -11.29
N PRO A 188 69.14 -27.26 -12.52
CA PRO A 188 70.16 -27.63 -13.50
C PRO A 188 71.60 -27.40 -13.03
N VAL A 189 71.84 -26.36 -12.23
CA VAL A 189 73.16 -26.05 -11.65
C VAL A 189 73.50 -27.04 -10.53
N ALA A 190 72.54 -27.34 -9.66
CA ALA A 190 72.70 -28.30 -8.57
C ALA A 190 72.92 -29.74 -9.06
N VAL A 191 72.25 -30.18 -10.13
CA VAL A 191 72.42 -31.55 -10.68
C VAL A 191 73.88 -31.84 -11.05
N ARG A 192 74.60 -30.85 -11.57
CA ARG A 192 76.00 -31.00 -12.00
C ARG A 192 77.02 -30.84 -10.87
N THR A 193 76.66 -30.16 -9.78
CA THR A 193 77.61 -29.72 -8.75
C THR A 193 77.34 -30.31 -7.37
N ALA A 194 76.08 -30.64 -7.06
CA ALA A 194 75.61 -31.18 -5.80
C ALA A 194 74.28 -31.95 -6.00
N PRO A 195 74.33 -33.21 -6.49
CA PRO A 195 73.14 -34.00 -6.86
C PRO A 195 72.11 -34.12 -5.72
N GLU A 196 72.58 -34.20 -4.48
CA GLU A 196 71.74 -34.31 -3.29
C GLU A 196 70.90 -33.04 -3.05
N ARG A 197 71.45 -31.86 -3.40
CA ARG A 197 70.70 -30.59 -3.39
C ARG A 197 69.66 -30.52 -4.50
N ALA A 198 69.91 -31.16 -5.65
CA ALA A 198 68.92 -31.24 -6.72
C ALA A 198 67.71 -32.09 -6.31
N VAL A 199 67.93 -33.23 -5.66
CA VAL A 199 66.85 -34.06 -5.09
C VAL A 199 66.03 -33.25 -4.08
N ALA A 200 66.69 -32.57 -3.15
CA ALA A 200 66.02 -31.72 -2.16
C ALA A 200 65.19 -30.58 -2.80
N ALA A 201 65.63 -30.01 -3.92
CA ALA A 201 64.86 -29.00 -4.65
C ALA A 201 63.58 -29.58 -5.29
N PHE A 202 63.64 -30.77 -5.88
CA PHE A 202 62.44 -31.43 -6.42
C PHE A 202 61.44 -31.86 -5.33
N ASP A 203 61.95 -32.30 -4.17
CA ASP A 203 61.11 -32.59 -3.00
C ASP A 203 60.41 -31.34 -2.49
N ALA A 204 61.11 -30.20 -2.44
CA ALA A 204 60.55 -28.92 -2.02
C ALA A 204 59.51 -28.36 -3.02
N ILE A 205 59.72 -28.50 -4.33
CA ILE A 205 58.69 -28.20 -5.35
C ILE A 205 57.44 -29.06 -5.13
N SER A 206 57.63 -30.37 -4.94
CA SER A 206 56.53 -31.32 -4.73
C SER A 206 55.76 -31.04 -3.44
N GLY A 207 56.47 -30.69 -2.36
CA GLY A 207 55.90 -30.27 -1.08
C GLY A 207 55.07 -29.00 -1.23
N THR A 208 55.64 -27.95 -1.83
CA THR A 208 54.97 -26.66 -2.07
C THR A 208 53.66 -26.83 -2.86
N GLY A 209 53.64 -27.74 -3.85
CA GLY A 209 52.44 -27.99 -4.66
C GLY A 209 51.36 -28.77 -3.92
N ARG A 210 51.77 -29.76 -3.11
CA ARG A 210 50.83 -30.48 -2.24
C ARG A 210 50.21 -29.53 -1.21
N ASP A 211 51.02 -28.68 -0.59
CA ASP A 211 50.56 -27.71 0.42
C ASP A 211 49.60 -26.69 -0.18
N ALA A 212 49.91 -26.10 -1.34
CA ALA A 212 49.01 -25.20 -2.05
C ALA A 212 47.67 -25.86 -2.40
N MET A 213 47.69 -27.11 -2.87
CA MET A 213 46.47 -27.86 -3.18
C MET A 213 45.66 -28.21 -1.92
N VAL A 214 46.29 -28.42 -0.77
CA VAL A 214 45.61 -28.60 0.52
C VAL A 214 44.93 -27.28 0.95
N GLN A 215 45.63 -26.15 0.88
CA GLN A 215 45.06 -24.84 1.23
C GLN A 215 43.87 -24.46 0.35
N LEU A 216 43.94 -24.70 -0.96
CA LEU A 216 42.82 -24.46 -1.89
C LEU A 216 41.61 -25.37 -1.58
N ARG A 217 41.84 -26.65 -1.28
CA ARG A 217 40.76 -27.57 -0.88
C ARG A 217 40.12 -27.16 0.44
N HIS A 218 40.91 -26.67 1.40
CA HIS A 218 40.39 -26.19 2.66
C HIS A 218 39.51 -24.94 2.47
N MET A 219 39.96 -23.95 1.69
CA MET A 219 39.14 -22.78 1.34
C MET A 219 37.83 -23.14 0.64
N LEU A 220 37.86 -24.09 -0.31
CA LEU A 220 36.66 -24.57 -1.00
C LEU A 220 35.74 -25.41 -0.09
N GLY A 221 36.30 -26.15 0.86
CA GLY A 221 35.55 -26.93 1.85
C GLY A 221 34.74 -26.03 2.78
N VAL A 222 35.37 -24.98 3.33
CA VAL A 222 34.70 -23.99 4.19
C VAL A 222 33.57 -23.27 3.45
N LEU A 223 33.72 -23.03 2.13
CA LEU A 223 32.66 -22.45 1.30
C LEU A 223 31.45 -23.38 1.09
N ARG A 224 31.69 -24.70 1.06
CA ARG A 224 30.64 -25.70 0.79
C ARG A 224 29.82 -26.01 2.04
N ASP A 225 30.46 -26.04 3.20
CA ASP A 225 29.77 -26.27 4.48
C ASP A 225 28.95 -25.05 4.91
N GLY A 226 29.43 -23.83 4.63
CA GLY A 226 28.69 -22.59 4.91
C GLY A 226 27.49 -22.30 4.00
N LEU A 227 27.31 -23.04 2.90
CA LEU A 227 26.13 -22.97 2.03
C LEU A 227 25.08 -24.07 2.35
N ALA A 228 25.42 -25.04 3.20
CA ALA A 228 24.57 -26.16 3.58
C ALA A 228 23.86 -25.94 4.94
N SER A 229 24.16 -24.84 5.63
CA SER A 229 23.52 -24.34 6.86
C SER A 229 22.69 -23.10 6.58
#